data_AF-A0A804PAX4-F1
#
_entry.id   AF-A0A804PAX4-F1
#
_cell.length_a   1.000
_cell.length_b   1.000
_cell.length_c   1.000
_cell.angle_alpha   90.00
_cell.angle_beta   90.00
_cell.angle_gamma   90.00
#
_symmetry.space_group_name_H-M   'P 1'
#
loop_
_entity.id
_entity.type
_entity.pdbx_description
1 polymer ?
#
loop_
_entity_poly.entity_id
_entity_poly.type
_entity_poly.pdbx_seq_one_letter_code
_entity_poly.pdbx_strand_id
1 'polypeptide(L)'
;MLSPLHCCHYKDRKSLFAAKAGESSVVAVDGSAKMASVATQVAKNNGMLYDENVEAEQKQGSAQVISVVHTKAEELNQKIQVPQNGFDLLVSEWMGYCLLYESMLSSVIYARDHFLKPGGAILP
;
A
#
# COMPACT_ATOMS: atom_id res chain seq x y z
N MET A 1 -12.02 19.57 -9.06
CA MET A 1 -12.08 18.48 -8.06
C MET A 1 -10.78 17.72 -8.17
N LEU A 2 -10.00 17.62 -7.09
CA LEU A 2 -8.81 16.75 -7.05
C LEU A 2 -9.29 15.30 -7.10
N SER A 3 -8.66 14.47 -7.94
CA SER A 3 -8.96 13.04 -7.98
C SER A 3 -8.64 12.39 -6.64
N PRO A 4 -9.35 11.31 -6.25
CA PRO A 4 -8.99 10.52 -5.08
C PRO A 4 -7.51 10.09 -5.16
N LEU A 5 -6.74 10.23 -4.08
CA LEU A 5 -5.33 9.85 -4.03
C LEU A 5 -5.20 8.38 -3.65
N HIS A 6 -4.44 7.64 -4.45
CA HIS A 6 -4.20 6.22 -4.27
C HIS A 6 -2.74 6.00 -3.87
N CYS A 7 -2.52 5.30 -2.76
CA CYS A 7 -1.20 5.07 -2.20
C CYS A 7 -0.85 3.57 -2.18
N CYS A 8 0.35 3.21 -2.62
CA CYS A 8 0.89 1.86 -2.48
C CYS A 8 2.04 1.85 -1.48
N HIS A 9 1.96 0.95 -0.49
CA HIS A 9 2.96 0.77 0.55
C HIS A 9 3.64 -0.58 0.41
N TYR A 10 4.98 -0.59 0.41
CA TYR A 10 5.78 -1.80 0.46
C TYR A 10 6.48 -1.92 1.80
N LYS A 11 6.24 -3.02 2.53
CA LYS A 11 6.53 -3.24 3.96
C LYS A 11 5.73 -2.31 4.90
N ASP A 12 4.80 -2.91 5.62
CA ASP A 12 3.40 -2.48 5.73
C ASP A 12 3.12 -1.47 6.85
N ARG A 13 4.15 -1.09 7.62
CA ARG A 13 3.95 -0.37 8.89
C ARG A 13 3.41 1.05 8.69
N LYS A 14 3.66 1.66 7.54
CA LYS A 14 3.31 3.05 7.29
C LYS A 14 1.85 3.23 6.82
N SER A 15 1.12 2.17 6.47
CA SER A 15 -0.19 2.26 5.77
C SER A 15 -1.29 2.91 6.61
N LEU A 16 -1.21 2.77 7.94
CA LEU A 16 -2.12 3.46 8.86
C LEU A 16 -1.98 4.98 8.80
N PHE A 17 -0.78 5.51 8.56
CA PHE A 17 -0.57 6.95 8.45
C PHE A 17 -1.17 7.50 7.16
N ALA A 18 -0.98 6.80 6.05
CA ALA A 18 -1.60 7.12 4.77
C ALA A 18 -3.14 7.13 4.89
N ALA A 19 -3.74 6.09 5.47
CA ALA A 19 -5.19 6.04 5.71
C ALA A 19 -5.69 7.20 6.58
N LYS A 20 -4.96 7.54 7.65
CA LYS A 20 -5.30 8.68 8.53
C LYS A 20 -5.12 10.04 7.86
N ALA A 21 -4.26 10.15 6.86
CA ALA A 21 -4.05 11.38 6.10
C ALA A 21 -5.19 11.68 5.11
N GLY A 22 -6.15 10.76 4.94
CA GLY A 22 -7.30 10.94 4.06
C GLY A 22 -7.12 10.36 2.66
N GLU A 23 -6.15 9.46 2.47
CA GLU A 23 -6.00 8.69 1.23
C GLU A 23 -7.29 7.92 0.91
N SER A 24 -7.70 7.90 -0.36
CA SER A 24 -8.95 7.23 -0.75
C SER A 24 -8.81 5.72 -0.80
N SER A 25 -7.60 5.23 -1.09
CA SER A 25 -7.26 3.82 -1.01
C SER A 25 -5.78 3.65 -0.71
N VAL A 26 -5.47 2.64 0.09
CA VAL A 26 -4.10 2.26 0.43
C VAL A 26 -3.93 0.77 0.16
N VAL A 27 -3.02 0.42 -0.75
CA VAL A 27 -2.64 -0.97 -1.01
C VAL A 27 -1.32 -1.25 -0.31
N ALA A 28 -1.34 -2.06 0.74
CA ALA A 28 -0.15 -2.49 1.47
C ALA A 28 0.31 -3.86 0.97
N VAL A 29 1.60 -3.99 0.63
CA VAL A 29 2.17 -5.19 0.03
C VAL A 29 3.37 -5.68 0.83
N ASP A 30 3.29 -6.94 1.29
CA ASP A 30 4.41 -7.66 1.93
C ASP A 30 4.62 -9.02 1.27
N GLY A 31 5.88 -9.38 1.04
CA GLY A 31 6.26 -10.71 0.55
C GLY A 31 6.24 -11.79 1.64
N SER A 32 6.16 -11.41 2.92
CA SER A 32 6.06 -12.31 4.05
C SER A 32 4.61 -12.54 4.45
N ALA A 33 4.14 -13.78 4.31
CA ALA A 33 2.81 -14.19 4.78
C ALA A 33 2.55 -13.82 6.24
N LYS A 34 3.58 -13.94 7.09
CA LYS A 34 3.48 -13.63 8.52
C LYS A 34 3.30 -12.14 8.75
N MET A 35 4.05 -11.29 8.05
CA MET A 35 3.94 -9.84 8.21
C MET A 35 2.66 -9.30 7.60
N ALA A 36 2.27 -9.77 6.42
CA ALA A 36 0.98 -9.43 5.83
C ALA A 36 -0.19 -9.78 6.76
N SER A 37 -0.17 -10.96 7.39
CA SER A 37 -1.20 -11.34 8.38
C SER A 37 -1.25 -10.40 9.58
N VAL A 38 -0.08 -10.03 10.13
CA VAL A 38 0.02 -9.05 11.22
C VAL A 38 -0.49 -7.67 10.77
N ALA A 39 -0.11 -7.20 9.59
CA ALA A 39 -0.55 -5.92 9.05
C ALA A 39 -2.07 -5.89 8.83
N THR A 40 -2.66 -6.97 8.30
CA THR A 40 -4.11 -7.14 8.19
C THR A 40 -4.80 -7.03 9.53
N GLN A 41 -4.29 -7.73 10.56
CA GLN A 41 -4.86 -7.67 11.90
C GLN A 41 -4.73 -6.27 12.51
N VAL A 42 -3.59 -5.61 12.31
CA VAL A 42 -3.36 -4.24 12.78
C VAL A 42 -4.31 -3.26 12.09
N ALA A 43 -4.48 -3.33 10.76
CA ALA A 43 -5.45 -2.51 10.03
C ALA A 43 -6.88 -2.77 10.52
N LYS A 44 -7.25 -4.03 10.75
CA LYS A 44 -8.56 -4.43 11.27
C LYS A 44 -8.81 -3.87 12.67
N ASN A 45 -7.84 -4.01 13.58
CA ASN A 45 -7.94 -3.50 14.94
C ASN A 45 -8.05 -1.97 15.00
N ASN A 46 -7.59 -1.26 13.96
CA ASN A 46 -7.74 0.18 13.82
C ASN A 46 -8.99 0.60 13.04
N GLY A 47 -9.86 -0.35 12.63
CA GLY A 47 -11.07 -0.06 11.85
C GLY A 47 -10.81 0.38 10.41
N MET A 48 -9.57 0.22 9.91
CA MET A 48 -9.12 0.77 8.62
C MET A 48 -8.95 -0.29 7.53
N LEU A 49 -9.05 -1.58 7.88
CA LEU A 49 -9.03 -2.65 6.88
C LEU A 49 -10.25 -2.52 5.96
N TYR A 50 -9.99 -2.43 4.67
CA TYR A 50 -11.01 -2.49 3.64
C TYR A 50 -11.72 -3.84 3.67
N ASP A 51 -13.04 -3.81 3.81
CA ASP A 51 -13.91 -4.98 3.71
C ASP A 51 -15.04 -4.63 2.73
N GLU A 52 -15.11 -5.36 1.63
CA GLU A 52 -16.12 -5.15 0.57
C GLU A 52 -17.55 -5.49 1.04
N ASN A 53 -17.68 -6.25 2.13
CA ASN A 53 -18.97 -6.68 2.67
C ASN A 53 -19.54 -5.72 3.71
N VAL A 54 -18.78 -4.72 4.13
CA VAL A 54 -19.22 -3.76 5.15
C VAL A 54 -19.91 -2.59 4.48
N GLU A 55 -21.23 -2.52 4.68
CA GLU A 55 -22.07 -1.42 4.17
C GLU A 55 -21.61 -0.07 4.75
N ALA A 56 -21.69 0.98 3.93
CA ALA A 56 -21.14 2.30 4.23
C ALA A 56 -21.66 2.90 5.57
N GLU A 57 -22.84 2.50 6.01
CA GLU A 57 -23.47 2.97 7.26
C GLU A 57 -22.81 2.43 8.54
N GLN A 58 -22.09 1.30 8.46
CA GLN A 58 -21.35 0.71 9.59
C GLN A 58 -19.93 1.28 9.74
N LYS A 59 -19.51 2.20 8.87
CA LYS A 59 -18.21 2.90 8.95
C LYS A 59 -18.22 3.95 10.06
N GLN A 60 -18.39 3.53 11.31
CA GLN A 60 -18.27 4.42 12.46
C GLN A 60 -16.80 4.84 12.62
N GLY A 61 -16.50 6.04 12.13
CA GLY A 61 -15.36 6.86 12.56
C GLY A 61 -14.02 6.68 11.83
N SER A 62 -13.86 5.68 10.95
CA SER A 62 -12.64 5.56 10.15
C SER A 62 -12.90 4.98 8.76
N ALA A 63 -12.22 5.55 7.76
CA ALA A 63 -12.33 5.09 6.38
C ALA A 63 -11.60 3.74 6.26
N GLN A 64 -12.37 2.68 6.01
CA GLN A 64 -11.87 1.35 5.67
C GLN A 64 -11.24 1.38 4.27
N VAL A 65 -9.97 1.80 4.18
CA VAL A 65 -9.28 2.08 2.90
C VAL A 65 -8.04 1.23 2.69
N ILE A 66 -7.60 0.45 3.68
CA ILE A 66 -6.38 -0.33 3.60
C ILE A 66 -6.70 -1.75 3.10
N SER A 67 -6.17 -2.12 1.94
CA SER A 67 -6.11 -3.50 1.47
C SER A 67 -4.70 -4.04 1.64
N VAL A 68 -4.55 -5.17 2.34
CA VAL A 68 -3.24 -5.83 2.51
C VAL A 68 -3.14 -7.02 1.55
N VAL A 69 -2.06 -7.07 0.77
CA VAL A 69 -1.83 -8.11 -0.24
C VAL A 69 -0.51 -8.82 0.07
N HIS A 70 -0.59 -10.11 0.36
CA HIS A 70 0.58 -10.96 0.51
C HIS A 70 1.14 -11.36 -0.87
N THR A 71 2.17 -10.65 -1.32
CA THR A 71 2.87 -10.88 -2.58
C THR A 71 4.14 -10.03 -2.68
N LYS A 72 4.97 -10.28 -3.69
CA LYS A 72 6.07 -9.39 -4.05
C LYS A 72 5.57 -8.26 -4.94
N ALA A 73 6.29 -7.14 -4.99
CA ALA A 73 5.94 -6.01 -5.85
C ALA A 73 5.79 -6.41 -7.32
N GLU A 74 6.69 -7.28 -7.75
CA GLU A 74 6.79 -7.81 -9.11
C GLU A 74 5.61 -8.69 -9.50
N GLU A 75 4.90 -9.25 -8.51
CA GLU A 75 3.81 -10.20 -8.67
C GLU A 75 2.43 -9.58 -8.33
N LEU A 76 2.38 -8.28 -7.99
CA LEU A 76 1.16 -7.63 -7.51
C LEU A 76 -0.02 -7.75 -8.47
N ASN A 77 0.22 -7.55 -9.78
CA ASN A 77 -0.79 -7.69 -10.83
C ASN A 77 -1.35 -9.12 -10.99
N GLN A 78 -0.67 -10.14 -10.45
CA GLN A 78 -1.16 -11.51 -10.43
C GLN A 78 -2.15 -11.75 -9.28
N LYS A 79 -2.15 -10.89 -8.25
CA LYS A 79 -3.02 -11.00 -7.07
C LYS A 79 -4.22 -10.08 -7.14
N ILE A 80 -4.02 -8.84 -7.58
CA ILE A 80 -5.07 -7.83 -7.69
C ILE A 80 -4.91 -7.10 -9.03
N GLN A 81 -6.03 -6.69 -9.62
CA GLN A 81 -5.98 -5.82 -10.79
C GLN A 81 -5.64 -4.40 -10.35
N VAL A 82 -4.38 -4.01 -10.49
CA VAL A 82 -3.96 -2.61 -10.39
C VAL A 82 -3.93 -2.03 -11.80
N PRO A 83 -4.62 -0.92 -12.07
CA PRO A 83 -4.46 -0.22 -13.34
C PRO A 83 -2.99 0.14 -13.53
N GLN A 84 -2.48 0.03 -14.76
CA GLN A 84 -1.17 0.62 -15.06
C GLN A 84 -1.20 2.10 -14.67
N ASN A 85 -0.20 2.57 -13.93
CA ASN A 85 -0.18 3.93 -13.38
C ASN A 85 -1.37 4.20 -12.44
N GLY A 86 -1.71 3.25 -11.56
CA GLY A 86 -2.85 3.34 -10.65
C GLY A 86 -2.62 4.22 -9.42
N PHE A 87 -1.37 4.44 -9.00
CA PHE A 87 -1.06 5.13 -7.73
C PHE A 87 -0.46 6.51 -7.93
N ASP A 88 -0.81 7.44 -7.05
CA ASP A 88 -0.25 8.80 -6.97
C ASP A 88 1.01 8.83 -6.08
N LEU A 89 1.06 7.95 -5.09
CA LEU A 89 2.12 7.85 -4.09
C LEU A 89 2.61 6.41 -3.94
N LEU A 90 3.93 6.26 -3.93
CA LEU A 90 4.60 5.01 -3.58
C LEU A 90 5.47 5.24 -2.35
N VAL A 91 5.21 4.50 -1.28
CA VAL A 91 5.98 4.59 -0.04
C VAL A 91 6.65 3.26 0.24
N SER A 92 7.95 3.28 0.51
CA SER A 92 8.69 2.04 0.80
C SER A 92 9.90 2.28 1.69
N GLU A 93 10.08 1.44 2.70
CA GLU A 93 11.36 1.31 3.40
C GLU A 93 12.26 0.32 2.67
N TRP A 94 13.00 0.81 1.68
CA TRP A 94 13.80 -0.04 0.79
C TRP A 94 15.30 -0.04 1.09
N MET A 95 15.79 0.93 1.87
CA MET A 95 17.22 1.12 2.12
C MET A 95 17.82 -0.05 2.92
N GLY A 96 18.95 -0.55 2.45
CA GLY A 96 19.76 -1.55 3.13
C GLY A 96 21.00 -0.96 3.81
N TYR A 97 21.97 -1.81 4.16
CA TYR A 97 23.24 -1.37 4.73
C TYR A 97 24.03 -0.55 3.70
N CYS A 98 24.60 0.57 4.13
CA CYS A 98 25.23 1.54 3.22
C CYS A 98 24.32 1.86 2.01
N LEU A 99 23.01 2.02 2.27
CA LEU A 99 21.91 2.26 1.32
C LEU A 99 21.56 1.09 0.39
N LEU A 100 22.54 0.39 -0.16
CA LEU A 100 22.32 -0.54 -1.29
C LEU A 100 22.44 -2.02 -0.91
N TYR A 101 23.25 -2.37 0.08
CA TYR A 101 23.49 -3.77 0.43
C TYR A 101 22.26 -4.35 1.13
N GLU A 102 21.71 -5.46 0.61
CA GLU A 102 20.44 -6.07 1.05
C GLU A 102 19.22 -5.12 0.93
N SER A 103 19.28 -4.14 0.03
CA SER A 103 18.17 -3.23 -0.25
C SER A 103 17.06 -3.88 -1.08
N MET A 104 15.87 -3.29 -1.03
CA MET A 104 14.75 -3.61 -1.93
C MET A 104 14.61 -2.58 -3.05
N LEU A 105 15.70 -1.87 -3.40
CA LEU A 105 15.67 -0.80 -4.39
C LEU A 105 15.14 -1.28 -5.74
N SER A 106 15.46 -2.51 -6.15
CA SER A 106 14.95 -3.10 -7.39
C SER A 106 13.42 -3.17 -7.43
N SER A 107 12.79 -3.55 -6.32
CA SER A 107 11.33 -3.64 -6.20
C SER A 107 10.67 -2.27 -6.22
N VAL A 108 11.31 -1.25 -5.64
CA VAL A 108 10.82 0.14 -5.70
C VAL A 108 10.91 0.68 -7.12
N ILE A 109 12.00 0.41 -7.84
CA ILE A 109 12.16 0.81 -9.25
C ILE A 109 11.09 0.12 -10.11
N TYR A 110 10.90 -1.20 -9.93
CA TYR A 110 9.85 -1.93 -10.64
C TYR A 110 8.46 -1.32 -10.38
N ALA A 111 8.13 -1.07 -9.12
CA ALA A 111 6.82 -0.56 -8.75
C ALA A 111 6.58 0.88 -9.24
N ARG A 112 7.62 1.73 -9.26
CA ARG A 112 7.57 3.04 -9.93
C ARG A 112 7.20 2.89 -11.40
N ASP A 113 7.91 2.03 -12.13
CA ASP A 113 7.78 1.93 -13.58
C ASP A 113 6.45 1.30 -14.03
N HIS A 114 5.81 0.51 -13.17
CA HIS A 114 4.58 -0.20 -13.51
C HIS A 114 3.31 0.36 -12.86
N PHE A 115 3.41 0.95 -11.67
CA PHE A 115 2.22 1.31 -10.89
C PHE A 115 2.11 2.80 -10.55
N LEU A 116 3.20 3.57 -10.60
CA LEU A 116 3.16 4.99 -10.26
C LEU A 116 2.74 5.84 -11.47
N LYS A 117 1.82 6.78 -11.25
CA LYS A 117 1.43 7.75 -12.26
C LYS A 117 2.60 8.62 -12.70
N PRO A 118 2.63 9.08 -13.97
CA PRO A 118 3.50 10.18 -14.37
C PRO A 118 3.25 11.39 -13.46
N GLY A 119 4.31 11.90 -12.82
CA GLY A 119 4.20 12.98 -11.83
C GLY A 119 3.82 12.54 -10.41
N GLY A 120 3.62 11.24 -10.18
CA GLY A 120 3.48 10.68 -8.84
C GLY A 120 4.78 10.77 -8.03
N ALA A 121 4.67 10.64 -6.71
CA ALA A 121 5.79 10.80 -5.80
C ALA A 121 6.22 9.46 -5.17
N ILE A 122 7.53 9.32 -4.98
CA ILE A 122 8.13 8.21 -4.22
C ILE A 122 8.61 8.77 -2.89
N LEU A 123 8.20 8.15 -1.79
CA LEU A 123 8.62 8.51 -0.45
C LEU A 123 9.40 7.35 0.20
N PRO A 124 10.63 7.59 0.70
CA PRO A 124 11.40 6.59 1.44
C PRO A 124 10.85 6.31 2.86
#